data_AF-A0A8B6HB03-F1
#
_entry.id   AF-A0A8B6HB03-F1
#
_cell.length_a   1.000
_cell.length_b   1.000
_cell.length_c   1.000
_cell.angle_alpha   90.00
_cell.angle_beta   90.00
_cell.angle_gamma   90.00
#
_symmetry.space_group_name_H-M   'P 1'
#
loop_
_entity.id
_entity.type
_entity.pdbx_description
1 polymer ?
#
loop_
_entity_poly.entity_id
_entity_poly.type
_entity_poly.pdbx_seq_one_letter_code
_entity_poly.pdbx_strand_id
1 'polypeptide(L)'
;MDQVIKTCLPGLGTKKLYELLYNEPTKIMVLTGCSIVSTFVAQAAKMWNLIVLGYGSSSPALSHRERFPTFFRTHPSATLHNPTRVKLCQKFGWKRIATIQETQELFTS
;
A
#
# COMPACT_ATOMS: atom_id res chain seq x y z
N MET A 1 7.44 -25.67 -6.76
CA MET A 1 8.41 -24.88 -5.97
C MET A 1 8.32 -23.44 -6.43
N ASP A 2 7.87 -22.63 -5.50
CA ASP A 2 7.20 -21.35 -5.70
C ASP A 2 8.14 -20.26 -6.23
N GLN A 3 7.82 -19.79 -7.43
CA GLN A 3 8.29 -18.49 -7.89
C GLN A 3 7.46 -17.43 -7.15
N VAL A 4 7.77 -17.23 -5.87
CA VAL A 4 7.29 -16.06 -5.12
C VAL A 4 7.75 -14.84 -5.90
N ILE A 5 6.80 -14.21 -6.56
CA ILE A 5 6.98 -13.11 -7.49
C ILE A 5 7.65 -11.95 -6.75
N LYS A 6 8.96 -11.78 -6.92
CA LYS A 6 9.77 -10.68 -6.35
C LYS A 6 9.57 -9.34 -7.08
N THR A 7 8.53 -9.19 -7.90
CA THR A 7 8.27 -7.97 -8.67
C THR A 7 6.97 -7.32 -8.25
N CYS A 8 7.05 -6.06 -7.81
CA CYS A 8 5.92 -5.26 -7.36
C CYS A 8 5.12 -4.67 -8.53
N LEU A 9 4.68 -5.55 -9.42
CA LEU A 9 3.92 -5.20 -10.62
C LEU A 9 2.41 -5.42 -10.39
N PRO A 10 1.56 -4.40 -10.62
CA PRO A 10 0.12 -4.52 -10.38
C PRO A 10 -0.55 -5.56 -11.28
N GLY A 11 -0.08 -5.73 -12.53
CA GLY A 11 -0.62 -6.72 -13.45
C GLY A 11 -0.44 -8.16 -12.97
N LEU A 12 0.75 -8.50 -12.45
CA LEU A 12 1.01 -9.83 -11.88
C LEU A 12 0.21 -10.05 -10.59
N GLY A 13 0.13 -9.02 -9.73
CA GLY A 13 -0.67 -9.08 -8.51
C GLY A 13 -2.16 -9.33 -8.79
N THR A 14 -2.71 -8.67 -9.80
CA THR A 14 -4.11 -8.83 -10.21
C THR A 14 -4.37 -10.21 -10.81
N LYS A 15 -3.46 -10.72 -11.65
CA LYS A 15 -3.55 -12.09 -12.18
C LYS A 15 -3.60 -13.12 -11.06
N LYS A 16 -2.71 -13.00 -10.07
CA LYS A 16 -2.67 -13.92 -8.93
C LYS A 16 -3.88 -13.78 -8.01
N LEU A 17 -4.38 -12.55 -7.81
CA LEU A 17 -5.64 -12.34 -7.10
C LEU A 17 -6.79 -13.07 -7.80
N TYR A 18 -6.91 -12.95 -9.12
CA TYR A 18 -7.94 -13.64 -9.90
C TYR A 18 -7.83 -15.16 -9.77
N GLU A 19 -6.62 -15.72 -9.93
CA GLU A 19 -6.38 -17.15 -9.72
C GLU A 19 -6.77 -17.61 -8.30
N LEU A 20 -6.58 -16.77 -7.28
CA LEU A 20 -6.98 -17.08 -5.90
C LEU A 20 -8.50 -16.97 -5.70
N LEU A 21 -9.18 -16.03 -6.36
CA LEU A 21 -10.62 -15.82 -6.21
C LEU A 21 -11.45 -16.91 -6.87
N TYR A 22 -11.01 -17.42 -8.02
CA TYR A 22 -11.80 -18.33 -8.86
C TYR A 22 -11.39 -19.80 -8.74
N ASN A 23 -10.42 -20.12 -7.90
CA ASN A 23 -10.05 -21.49 -7.59
C ASN A 23 -10.26 -21.79 -6.11
N GLU A 24 -10.62 -23.03 -5.81
CA GLU A 24 -10.71 -23.51 -4.43
C GLU A 24 -9.33 -23.51 -3.73
N PRO A 25 -9.28 -23.43 -2.39
CA PRO A 25 -10.40 -23.18 -1.47
C PRO A 25 -10.80 -21.69 -1.44
N THR A 26 -12.00 -21.38 -0.94
CA THR A 26 -12.43 -19.98 -0.71
C THR A 26 -11.53 -19.32 0.33
N LYS A 27 -10.95 -18.15 -0.01
CA LYS A 27 -10.06 -17.42 0.88
C LYS A 27 -10.87 -16.42 1.72
N ILE A 28 -10.54 -16.32 2.99
CA ILE A 28 -11.18 -15.39 3.93
C ILE A 28 -10.48 -14.02 3.99
N MET A 29 -9.20 -13.98 3.61
CA MET A 29 -8.34 -12.80 3.69
C MET A 29 -7.25 -12.88 2.63
N VAL A 30 -6.80 -11.71 2.15
CA VAL A 30 -5.67 -11.59 1.23
C VAL A 30 -4.54 -10.82 1.90
N LEU A 31 -3.33 -11.37 1.86
CA LEU A 31 -2.12 -10.70 2.32
C LEU A 31 -1.41 -10.01 1.16
N THR A 32 -1.05 -8.75 1.32
CA THR A 32 -0.37 -7.97 0.29
C THR A 32 0.92 -7.33 0.80
N GLY A 33 1.90 -7.16 -0.09
CA GLY A 33 3.18 -6.55 0.22
C GLY A 33 3.24 -5.10 -0.23
N CYS A 34 3.86 -4.89 -1.39
CA CYS A 34 4.11 -3.57 -1.96
C CYS A 34 2.87 -2.67 -2.05
N SER A 35 3.08 -1.38 -1.82
CA SER A 35 2.02 -0.35 -1.83
C SER A 35 1.20 -0.36 -3.11
N ILE A 36 1.85 -0.38 -4.29
CA ILE A 36 1.16 -0.34 -5.60
C ILE A 36 0.20 -1.52 -5.74
N VAL A 37 0.68 -2.74 -5.51
CA VAL A 37 -0.15 -3.96 -5.61
C VAL A 37 -1.29 -3.91 -4.58
N SER A 38 -0.99 -3.45 -3.36
CA SER A 38 -1.97 -3.37 -2.28
C SER A 38 -3.10 -2.39 -2.58
N THR A 39 -2.81 -1.26 -3.25
CA THR A 39 -3.83 -0.32 -3.72
C THR A 39 -4.83 -1.00 -4.65
N PHE A 40 -4.34 -1.70 -5.69
CA PHE A 40 -5.23 -2.37 -6.65
C PHE A 40 -6.00 -3.52 -6.00
N VAL A 41 -5.33 -4.35 -5.20
CA VAL A 41 -5.97 -5.50 -4.53
C VAL A 41 -7.01 -5.01 -3.53
N ALA A 42 -6.72 -3.99 -2.71
CA ALA A 42 -7.68 -3.44 -1.74
C ALA A 42 -8.90 -2.81 -2.43
N GLN A 43 -8.69 -2.12 -3.56
CA GLN A 43 -9.77 -1.52 -4.31
C GLN A 43 -10.69 -2.56 -4.96
N ALA A 44 -10.14 -3.70 -5.39
CA ALA A 44 -10.90 -4.81 -5.96
C ALA A 44 -11.57 -5.67 -4.87
N ALA A 45 -10.87 -5.95 -3.76
CA ALA A 45 -11.31 -6.88 -2.71
C ALA A 45 -12.66 -6.53 -2.08
N LYS A 46 -13.03 -5.24 -2.06
CA LYS A 46 -14.34 -4.81 -1.58
C LYS A 46 -15.50 -5.43 -2.37
N MET A 47 -15.30 -5.77 -3.65
CA MET A 47 -16.33 -6.40 -4.49
C MET A 47 -16.60 -7.86 -4.11
N TRP A 48 -15.65 -8.52 -3.44
CA TRP A 48 -15.76 -9.89 -2.95
C TRP A 48 -15.92 -9.97 -1.43
N ASN A 49 -16.15 -8.85 -0.74
CA ASN A 49 -16.22 -8.76 0.73
C ASN A 49 -14.99 -9.37 1.44
N LEU A 50 -13.81 -9.25 0.82
CA LEU A 50 -12.56 -9.77 1.39
C LEU A 50 -11.83 -8.72 2.21
N ILE A 51 -11.24 -9.19 3.31
CA ILE A 51 -10.32 -8.40 4.13
C ILE A 51 -8.94 -8.45 3.48
N VAL A 52 -8.28 -7.29 3.38
CA VAL A 52 -6.92 -7.18 2.86
C VAL A 52 -6.00 -6.69 3.95
N LEU A 53 -4.91 -7.42 4.19
CA LEU A 53 -3.89 -7.06 5.17
C LEU A 53 -2.54 -6.84 4.49
N GLY A 54 -2.11 -5.57 4.45
CA GLY A 54 -0.82 -5.15 3.92
C GLY A 54 0.30 -5.28 4.96
N TYR A 55 1.25 -6.19 4.76
CA TYR A 55 2.43 -6.31 5.63
C TYR A 55 3.56 -5.33 5.26
N GLY A 56 3.58 -4.85 4.01
CA GLY A 56 4.66 -4.04 3.43
C GLY A 56 4.20 -2.69 2.85
N SER A 57 2.95 -2.30 3.08
CA SER A 57 2.32 -1.20 2.34
C SER A 57 2.38 0.12 3.12
N SER A 58 3.22 1.05 2.69
CA SER A 58 3.46 2.33 3.37
C SER A 58 2.69 3.53 2.77
N SER A 59 1.97 3.35 1.64
CA SER A 59 1.27 4.43 0.93
C SER A 59 0.29 5.20 1.83
N PRO A 60 0.35 6.54 1.90
CA PRO A 60 -0.61 7.35 2.65
C PRO A 60 -2.05 7.17 2.16
N ALA A 61 -2.24 7.03 0.83
CA ALA A 61 -3.55 6.88 0.19
C ALA A 61 -4.36 5.68 0.73
N LEU A 62 -3.68 4.61 1.15
CA LEU A 62 -4.31 3.43 1.75
C LEU A 62 -4.98 3.70 3.11
N SER A 63 -4.82 4.89 3.67
CA SER A 63 -5.50 5.31 4.91
C SER A 63 -6.91 5.84 4.66
N HIS A 64 -7.29 6.13 3.41
CA HIS A 64 -8.63 6.63 3.05
C HIS A 64 -9.68 5.52 3.17
N ARG A 65 -10.41 5.50 4.29
CA ARG A 65 -11.40 4.45 4.62
C ARG A 65 -12.61 4.40 3.70
N GLU A 66 -13.02 5.52 3.13
CA GLU A 66 -14.10 5.55 2.12
C GLU A 66 -13.69 4.82 0.83
N ARG A 67 -12.42 4.95 0.42
CA ARG A 67 -11.87 4.29 -0.76
C ARG A 67 -11.49 2.83 -0.47
N PHE A 68 -10.96 2.55 0.72
CA PHE A 68 -10.45 1.24 1.15
C PHE A 68 -11.09 0.80 2.48
N PRO A 69 -12.37 0.39 2.47
CA PRO A 69 -13.10 0.06 3.70
C PRO A 69 -12.57 -1.20 4.40
N THR A 70 -12.14 -2.21 3.65
CA THR A 70 -11.71 -3.53 4.17
C THR A 70 -10.19 -3.71 4.25
N PHE A 71 -9.43 -2.61 4.13
CA PHE A 71 -7.97 -2.64 4.15
C PHE A 71 -7.40 -2.39 5.55
N PHE A 72 -6.43 -3.20 5.95
CA PHE A 72 -5.64 -3.05 7.16
C PHE A 72 -4.17 -3.22 6.84
N ARG A 73 -3.29 -2.70 7.69
CA ARG A 73 -1.84 -2.88 7.56
C ARG A 73 -1.14 -2.83 8.89
N THR A 74 -0.03 -3.55 9.00
CA THR A 74 0.89 -3.49 10.14
C THR A 74 2.02 -2.47 9.91
N HIS A 75 2.36 -2.20 8.64
CA HIS A 75 3.38 -1.22 8.28
C HIS A 75 2.88 0.22 8.54
N PRO A 76 3.64 1.09 9.23
CA PRO A 76 3.28 2.49 9.38
C PRO A 76 3.23 3.24 8.04
N SER A 77 2.43 4.31 7.98
CA SER A 77 2.38 5.18 6.81
C SER A 77 3.66 6.00 6.64
N ALA A 78 4.03 6.29 5.39
CA ALA A 78 5.13 7.18 5.07
C ALA A 78 4.98 8.60 5.66
N THR A 79 3.75 9.06 5.94
CA THR A 79 3.47 10.37 6.55
C THR A 79 4.05 10.52 7.96
N LEU A 80 4.32 9.41 8.65
CA LEU A 80 4.92 9.41 9.99
C LEU A 80 6.32 10.05 10.00
N HIS A 81 7.00 10.13 8.85
CA HIS A 81 8.30 10.79 8.73
C HIS A 81 8.19 12.32 8.69
N ASN A 82 7.03 12.88 8.32
CA ASN A 82 6.88 14.32 8.10
C ASN A 82 7.08 15.14 9.39
N PRO A 83 6.50 14.78 10.55
CA PRO A 83 6.75 15.49 11.81
C PRO A 83 8.24 15.51 12.17
N THR A 84 8.96 14.41 11.96
CA THR A 84 10.40 14.32 12.23
C THR A 84 11.21 15.23 11.30
N ARG A 85 10.89 15.27 10.00
CA ARG A 85 11.52 16.18 9.02
C ARG A 85 11.32 17.64 9.42
N VAL A 86 10.10 18.02 9.80
CA VAL A 86 9.79 19.38 10.27
C VAL A 86 10.57 19.71 11.54
N LYS A 87 10.60 18.79 12.53
CA LYS A 87 11.33 19.00 13.78
C LYS A 87 12.84 19.18 13.56
N LEU A 88 13.40 18.45 12.59
CA LEU A 88 14.80 18.58 12.20
C LEU A 88 15.08 19.93 11.54
N CYS A 89 14.21 20.38 10.63
CA CYS A 89 14.32 21.71 10.03
C CYS A 89 14.24 22.83 11.10
N GLN A 90 13.33 22.70 12.06
CA GLN A 90 13.21 23.64 13.18
C GLN A 90 14.47 23.65 14.06
N LYS A 91 15.04 22.47 14.36
CA LYS A 91 16.25 22.35 15.19
C LYS A 91 17.47 23.04 14.56
N PHE A 92 17.60 23.00 13.24
CA PHE A 92 18.73 23.59 12.52
C PHE A 92 18.42 24.97 11.90
N GLY A 93 17.23 25.53 12.14
CA GLY A 93 16.84 26.85 11.63
C GLY A 93 16.65 26.93 10.12
N TRP A 94 16.42 25.81 9.43
CA TRP A 94 16.22 25.78 7.99
C TRP A 94 14.84 26.34 7.62
N LYS A 95 14.82 27.48 6.91
CA LYS A 95 13.59 28.17 6.46
C LYS A 95 13.27 27.96 4.97
N ARG A 96 14.23 27.49 4.17
CA ARG A 96 14.08 27.26 2.73
C ARG A 96 14.39 25.80 2.44
N ILE A 97 13.42 25.08 1.87
CA ILE A 97 13.54 23.68 1.48
C ILE A 97 13.04 23.50 0.05
N ALA A 98 13.54 22.46 -0.63
CA ALA A 98 13.06 22.03 -1.92
C ALA A 98 12.82 20.52 -1.88
N THR A 99 11.82 20.04 -2.63
CA THR A 99 11.46 18.62 -2.68
C THR A 99 11.55 18.12 -4.11
N ILE A 100 12.18 16.96 -4.30
CA ILE A 100 12.13 16.19 -5.53
C ILE A 100 11.48 14.85 -5.22
N GLN A 101 10.53 14.43 -6.06
CA GLN A 101 9.80 13.18 -5.89
C GLN A 101 9.49 12.55 -7.23
N GLU A 102 9.37 11.22 -7.22
CA GLU A 102 8.80 10.49 -8.34
C GLU A 102 7.27 10.65 -8.35
N THR A 103 6.65 10.67 -9.53
CA THR A 103 5.20 10.77 -9.73
C THR A 103 4.47 9.44 -9.44
N GLN A 104 4.73 8.85 -8.28
CA GLN A 104 3.99 7.69 -7.79
C GLN A 104 3.06 8.11 -6.64
N GLU A 105 1.88 7.49 -6.56
CA GLU A 105 0.87 7.80 -5.55
C GLU A 105 1.41 7.68 -4.10
N LEU A 106 2.39 6.80 -3.87
CA LEU A 106 3.11 6.68 -2.60
C LEU A 106 3.75 8.00 -2.13
N PHE A 107 4.23 8.83 -3.06
CA PHE A 107 4.98 10.05 -2.77
C PHE A 107 4.14 11.31 -2.89
N THR A 108 3.06 11.28 -3.67
CA THR A 108 2.20 12.45 -3.92
C THR A 108 1.00 12.58 -2.97
N SER A 109 0.76 11.60 -2.11
CA SER A 109 -0.45 11.51 -1.24
C SER A 109 -0.22 11.94 0.20
#